data_AF-A0A9D1QCZ9-F1
#
_entry.id   AF-A0A9D1QCZ9-F1
#
_cell.length_a   1.000
_cell.length_b   1.000
_cell.length_c   1.000
_cell.angle_alpha   90.00
_cell.angle_beta   90.00
_cell.angle_gamma   90.00
#
_symmetry.space_group_name_H-M   'P 1'
#
loop_
_entity.id
_entity.type
_entity.pdbx_description
1 polymer ?
#
loop_
_entity_poly.entity_id
_entity_poly.type
_entity_poly.pdbx_seq_one_letter_code
_entity_poly.pdbx_strand_id
1 'polypeptide(L)'
;MVRYLTRVLIVCGVLWSPSIWAADKPKPRTDSLAVEAPAAEFDLKTNLLYDATTSIALGLEYGWGKRLSFDISGSYNPWTFSGGRKWKHWMVQPELRIWTKERQLGHFFGIHALGGVYNLNRMYLPFRTFPETNSYRHEGWGVGAGVAYGYRWNFSERWGMEGEIGFGYIYAHYDRFCPVVCGERLSSGVKHYIGPTKIALNLIYRFGAKRRKQSRIARGEVGFISRPVRRGLRDTLYIRDTIVVRDTIERSVSQPTAVRNEKLTLHLQYSVGSSVPLQNSENQAELAALSRFVERMRRDTTIVIHDIRIIGYCSIEGTAAYNNKLSYERAQGVADYFMQRYPQLSELLHVEGRGEDWDGLLVALSKVPNLAERTYIEYIVRNVGVYEGRERMLMELSGGVPYRRLMVEVFPQLRRIECSIDYTIRE
;
A
#
# COMPACT_ATOMS: atom_id res chain seq x y z
N MET A 1 -23.32 -17.70 -4.12
CA MET A 1 -23.41 -16.23 -4.02
C MET A 1 -24.13 -15.61 -5.23
N VAL A 2 -25.22 -16.24 -5.70
CA VAL A 2 -26.05 -15.79 -6.85
C VAL A 2 -27.56 -15.88 -6.53
N ARG A 3 -27.94 -16.28 -5.30
CA ARG A 3 -29.36 -16.47 -4.93
C ARG A 3 -29.98 -15.36 -4.07
N TYR A 4 -29.23 -14.32 -3.72
CA TYR A 4 -29.74 -13.19 -2.93
C TYR A 4 -29.68 -11.84 -3.66
N LEU A 5 -29.16 -11.80 -4.90
CA LEU A 5 -29.05 -10.56 -5.67
C LEU A 5 -30.35 -10.14 -6.38
N THR A 6 -31.37 -11.01 -6.43
CA THR A 6 -32.57 -10.78 -7.26
C THR A 6 -33.77 -10.20 -6.50
N ARG A 7 -33.65 -9.87 -5.21
CA ARG A 7 -34.79 -9.40 -4.40
C ARG A 7 -34.62 -8.04 -3.70
N VAL A 8 -33.50 -7.33 -3.91
CA VAL A 8 -33.27 -6.01 -3.28
C VAL A 8 -33.19 -4.85 -4.30
N LEU A 9 -33.26 -5.14 -5.60
CA LEU A 9 -33.19 -4.12 -6.67
C LEU A 9 -34.56 -3.68 -7.24
N ILE A 10 -35.68 -4.07 -6.63
CA ILE A 10 -37.04 -3.64 -7.04
C ILE A 10 -37.82 -3.16 -5.82
N VAL A 11 -37.33 -2.12 -5.12
CA VAL A 11 -38.13 -1.32 -4.16
C VAL A 11 -37.76 0.17 -4.17
N CYS A 12 -36.58 0.59 -4.68
CA CYS A 12 -36.20 2.01 -4.68
C CYS A 12 -36.48 2.78 -5.99
N GLY A 13 -37.15 2.17 -6.97
CA GLY A 13 -37.56 2.83 -8.20
C GLY A 13 -39.08 2.85 -8.29
N VAL A 14 -39.66 4.04 -8.10
CA VAL A 14 -41.07 4.45 -8.26
C VAL A 14 -41.60 4.98 -6.93
N LEU A 15 -41.68 6.31 -6.88
CA LEU A 15 -42.54 7.19 -6.07
C LEU A 15 -41.74 8.43 -5.70
N TRP A 16 -41.61 9.35 -6.67
CA TRP A 16 -41.77 10.80 -6.48
C TRP A 16 -41.59 11.49 -7.83
N SER A 17 -42.67 11.52 -8.61
CA SER A 17 -42.85 12.55 -9.64
C SER A 17 -43.77 13.60 -9.03
N PRO A 18 -43.26 14.76 -8.59
CA PRO A 18 -44.15 15.85 -8.23
C PRO A 18 -44.70 16.46 -9.52
N SER A 19 -45.94 16.09 -9.81
CA SER A 19 -46.98 16.99 -10.32
C SER A 19 -46.63 17.86 -11.53
N ILE A 20 -46.94 17.32 -12.71
CA ILE A 20 -47.60 18.10 -13.78
C ILE A 20 -48.87 18.67 -13.15
N TRP A 21 -48.92 19.99 -12.95
CA TRP A 21 -50.10 20.88 -12.86
C TRP A 21 -49.59 22.25 -12.36
N ALA A 22 -48.92 22.98 -13.25
CA ALA A 22 -48.69 24.41 -13.08
C ALA A 22 -49.39 25.10 -14.26
N ALA A 23 -50.70 25.35 -14.09
CA ALA A 23 -51.41 26.28 -14.94
C ALA A 23 -50.86 27.68 -14.67
N ASP A 24 -50.52 28.40 -15.74
CA ASP A 24 -50.08 29.79 -15.70
C ASP A 24 -51.09 30.64 -14.94
N LYS A 25 -50.68 31.15 -13.78
CA LYS A 25 -51.34 32.29 -13.14
C LYS A 25 -50.36 33.46 -13.06
N PRO A 26 -50.79 34.67 -13.43
CA PRO A 26 -49.93 35.85 -13.39
C PRO A 26 -49.53 36.18 -11.94
N LYS A 27 -48.23 36.42 -11.73
CA LYS A 27 -47.66 36.82 -10.44
C LYS A 27 -48.18 38.21 -10.02
N PRO A 28 -48.69 38.41 -8.79
CA PRO A 28 -48.78 39.74 -8.22
C PRO A 28 -47.37 40.22 -7.86
N ARG A 29 -47.10 41.51 -8.10
CA ARG A 29 -45.93 42.21 -7.55
C ARG A 29 -46.15 42.40 -6.06
N THR A 30 -45.32 41.76 -5.24
CA THR A 30 -45.17 42.06 -3.82
C THR A 30 -43.69 42.14 -3.48
N ASP A 31 -43.25 43.35 -3.13
CA ASP A 31 -41.95 43.67 -2.54
C ASP A 31 -41.86 43.15 -1.10
N SER A 32 -41.89 41.84 -0.96
CA SER A 32 -41.49 41.15 0.27
C SER A 32 -40.18 40.45 -0.02
N LEU A 33 -39.14 40.74 0.77
CA LEU A 33 -37.87 39.99 0.83
C LEU A 33 -38.19 38.51 1.03
N ALA A 34 -38.41 37.80 -0.08
CA ALA A 34 -38.50 36.36 -0.09
C ALA A 34 -37.13 35.87 0.37
N VAL A 35 -37.05 35.35 1.58
CA VAL A 35 -35.93 34.51 2.00
C VAL A 35 -36.04 33.27 1.11
N GLU A 36 -35.41 33.34 -0.06
CA GLU A 36 -35.26 32.20 -0.96
C GLU A 36 -34.74 31.05 -0.11
N ALA A 37 -35.53 29.97 -0.03
CA ALA A 37 -35.07 28.75 0.61
C ALA A 37 -33.70 28.39 0.00
N PRO A 38 -32.65 28.16 0.80
CA PRO A 38 -31.34 27.92 0.25
C PRO A 38 -31.44 26.74 -0.72
N ALA A 39 -31.01 26.96 -1.96
CA ALA A 39 -31.09 25.95 -3.01
C ALA A 39 -30.56 24.60 -2.50
N ALA A 40 -31.23 23.51 -2.90
CA ALA A 40 -30.80 22.16 -2.58
C ALA A 40 -29.37 21.97 -3.13
N GLU A 41 -28.39 21.92 -2.22
CA GLU A 41 -26.99 21.66 -2.54
C GLU A 41 -26.72 20.19 -2.25
N PHE A 42 -26.27 19.47 -3.27
CA PHE A 42 -25.88 18.08 -3.17
C PHE A 42 -24.39 17.98 -3.40
N ASP A 43 -23.71 17.31 -2.47
CA ASP A 43 -22.28 17.06 -2.55
C ASP A 43 -22.04 15.58 -2.80
N LEU A 44 -21.30 15.28 -3.87
CA LEU A 44 -20.78 13.96 -4.14
C LEU A 44 -19.38 13.86 -3.53
N LYS A 45 -19.13 12.77 -2.81
CA LYS A 45 -17.89 12.52 -2.09
C LYS A 45 -17.28 11.20 -2.48
N THR A 46 -15.96 11.14 -2.43
CA THR A 46 -15.19 9.91 -2.48
C THR A 46 -14.09 9.95 -1.43
N ASN A 47 -13.87 8.85 -0.71
CA ASN A 47 -12.89 8.77 0.36
C ASN A 47 -11.59 8.17 -0.17
N LEU A 48 -10.59 9.03 -0.36
CA LEU A 48 -9.30 8.67 -0.95
C LEU A 48 -8.53 7.64 -0.11
N LEU A 49 -8.78 7.58 1.21
CA LEU A 49 -8.15 6.56 2.06
C LEU A 49 -8.73 5.16 1.80
N TYR A 50 -10.02 5.08 1.46
CA TYR A 50 -10.65 3.80 1.15
C TYR A 50 -10.21 3.30 -0.24
N ASP A 51 -10.04 4.22 -1.19
CA ASP A 51 -9.50 3.90 -2.51
C ASP A 51 -8.06 3.35 -2.40
N ALA A 52 -7.24 3.90 -1.51
CA ALA A 52 -5.90 3.38 -1.21
C ALA A 52 -5.95 1.95 -0.61
N THR A 53 -7.05 1.61 0.06
CA THR A 53 -7.34 0.26 0.55
C THR A 53 -8.07 -0.61 -0.47
N THR A 54 -8.05 -0.24 -1.75
CA THR A 54 -8.80 -0.81 -2.87
C THR A 54 -10.32 -0.65 -2.79
N SER A 55 -10.92 -0.44 -1.62
CA SER A 55 -12.38 -0.25 -1.43
C SER A 55 -12.92 0.97 -2.18
N ILE A 56 -13.85 0.73 -3.11
CA ILE A 56 -14.56 1.82 -3.79
C ILE A 56 -15.45 2.50 -2.75
N ALA A 57 -15.24 3.80 -2.50
CA ALA A 57 -16.03 4.58 -1.56
C ALA A 57 -16.71 5.77 -2.21
N LEU A 58 -18.03 5.87 -2.02
CA LEU A 58 -18.86 6.97 -2.53
C LEU A 58 -19.80 7.47 -1.44
N GLY A 59 -20.05 8.78 -1.41
CA GLY A 59 -20.98 9.40 -0.49
C GLY A 59 -21.80 10.51 -1.11
N LEU A 60 -23.01 10.69 -0.63
CA LEU A 60 -23.90 11.78 -0.99
C LEU A 60 -24.26 12.55 0.27
N GLU A 61 -24.03 13.85 0.26
CA GLU A 61 -24.43 14.74 1.35
C GLU A 61 -25.49 15.74 0.88
N TYR A 62 -26.56 15.81 1.66
CA TYR A 62 -27.64 16.77 1.51
C TYR A 62 -27.65 17.75 2.69
N GLY A 63 -27.51 19.04 2.39
CA GLY A 63 -27.60 20.08 3.41
C GLY A 63 -29.04 20.48 3.72
N TRP A 64 -29.42 20.54 5.00
CA TRP A 64 -30.73 21.03 5.43
C TRP A 64 -30.60 22.22 6.39
N GLY A 65 -31.33 23.30 6.12
CA GLY A 65 -31.30 24.52 6.92
C GLY A 65 -29.94 25.23 6.90
N LYS A 66 -29.60 25.97 7.97
CA LYS A 66 -28.37 26.79 8.03
C LYS A 66 -27.13 26.02 8.47
N ARG A 67 -27.29 24.97 9.29
CA ARG A 67 -26.19 24.29 9.99
C ARG A 67 -26.28 22.78 10.01
N LEU A 68 -27.28 22.16 9.39
CA LEU A 68 -27.41 20.71 9.38
C LEU A 68 -27.08 20.15 8.00
N SER A 69 -26.53 18.95 7.98
CA SER A 69 -26.47 18.14 6.77
C SER A 69 -26.58 16.67 7.12
N PHE A 70 -26.98 15.90 6.12
CA PHE A 70 -27.11 14.45 6.20
C PHE A 70 -26.26 13.83 5.12
N ASP A 71 -25.31 12.99 5.53
CA ASP A 71 -24.38 12.26 4.67
C ASP A 71 -24.79 10.78 4.65
N ILE A 72 -24.84 10.18 3.47
CA ILE A 72 -24.91 8.73 3.31
C ILE A 72 -23.67 8.32 2.51
N SER A 73 -22.76 7.62 3.17
CA SER A 73 -21.57 7.06 2.53
C SER A 73 -21.63 5.54 2.48
N GLY A 74 -21.06 4.96 1.43
CA GLY A 74 -20.99 3.53 1.23
C GLY A 74 -19.61 3.12 0.73
N SER A 75 -19.19 1.90 1.09
CA SER A 75 -17.97 1.30 0.61
C SER A 75 -18.22 -0.11 0.12
N TYR A 76 -17.57 -0.48 -0.98
CA TYR A 76 -17.69 -1.80 -1.59
C TYR A 76 -16.34 -2.32 -2.05
N ASN A 77 -16.06 -3.57 -1.69
CA ASN A 77 -14.87 -4.30 -2.11
C ASN A 77 -15.27 -5.70 -2.58
N PRO A 78 -15.19 -6.00 -3.89
CA PRO A 78 -15.48 -7.33 -4.44
C PRO A 78 -14.25 -8.24 -4.54
N TRP A 79 -13.04 -7.74 -4.28
CA TRP A 79 -11.81 -8.40 -4.75
C TRP A 79 -11.46 -9.66 -3.95
N THR A 80 -10.92 -10.63 -4.68
CA THR A 80 -10.19 -11.79 -4.13
C THR A 80 -8.77 -11.64 -4.61
N PHE A 81 -7.82 -11.55 -3.68
CA PHE A 81 -6.42 -11.36 -3.99
C PHE A 81 -5.71 -12.71 -4.12
N SER A 82 -4.49 -12.69 -4.68
CA SER A 82 -3.63 -13.88 -4.79
C SER A 82 -3.45 -14.56 -3.42
N GLY A 83 -3.33 -15.89 -3.42
CA GLY A 83 -3.24 -16.67 -2.17
C GLY A 83 -4.57 -16.94 -1.46
N GLY A 84 -5.71 -16.73 -2.14
CA GLY A 84 -7.04 -17.01 -1.57
C GLY A 84 -7.48 -15.99 -0.51
N ARG A 85 -6.77 -14.87 -0.39
CA ARG A 85 -7.13 -13.72 0.46
C ARG A 85 -8.44 -13.11 -0.04
N LYS A 86 -9.38 -12.86 0.87
CA LYS A 86 -10.67 -12.25 0.54
C LYS A 86 -10.87 -11.02 1.40
N TRP A 87 -11.09 -9.89 0.76
CA TRP A 87 -11.49 -8.65 1.42
C TRP A 87 -12.89 -8.25 0.97
N LYS A 88 -13.83 -9.19 0.94
CA LYS A 88 -15.14 -8.87 0.41
C LYS A 88 -15.97 -8.18 1.46
N HIS A 89 -16.39 -6.95 1.22
CA HIS A 89 -17.33 -6.27 2.09
C HIS A 89 -18.19 -5.29 1.33
N TRP A 90 -19.36 -5.02 1.89
CA TRP A 90 -20.10 -3.82 1.62
C TRP A 90 -20.52 -3.21 2.96
N MET A 91 -20.49 -1.90 3.05
CA MET A 91 -20.89 -1.16 4.24
C MET A 91 -21.56 0.14 3.83
N VAL A 92 -22.55 0.56 4.61
CA VAL A 92 -23.21 1.85 4.50
C VAL A 92 -23.11 2.56 5.85
N GLN A 93 -22.90 3.87 5.80
CA GLN A 93 -22.69 4.73 6.96
C GLN A 93 -23.46 6.04 6.79
N PRO A 94 -24.73 6.10 7.23
CA PRO A 94 -25.45 7.36 7.35
C PRO A 94 -24.95 8.17 8.54
N GLU A 95 -24.88 9.49 8.36
CA GLU A 95 -24.36 10.42 9.36
C GLU A 95 -25.14 11.74 9.34
N LEU A 96 -25.60 12.16 10.52
CA LEU A 96 -26.17 13.47 10.74
C LEU A 96 -25.08 14.41 11.24
N ARG A 97 -24.92 15.56 10.59
CA ARG A 97 -23.85 16.52 10.86
C ARG A 97 -24.41 17.87 11.28
N ILE A 98 -23.80 18.44 12.31
CA ILE A 98 -24.01 19.82 12.74
C ILE A 98 -22.75 20.66 12.51
N TRP A 99 -22.92 21.75 11.79
CA TRP A 99 -21.86 22.67 11.41
C TRP A 99 -21.80 23.85 12.37
N THR A 100 -20.57 24.23 12.74
CA THR A 100 -20.31 25.34 13.67
C THR A 100 -20.67 26.72 13.12
N LYS A 101 -20.50 26.93 11.81
CA LYS A 101 -20.76 28.21 11.13
C LYS A 101 -21.98 28.08 10.22
N GLU A 102 -21.73 27.67 8.98
CA GLU A 102 -22.72 27.38 7.96
C GLU A 102 -22.57 25.94 7.51
N ARG A 103 -23.66 25.33 7.02
CA ARG A 103 -23.62 24.00 6.43
C ARG A 103 -22.48 23.89 5.41
N GLN A 104 -21.75 22.79 5.47
CA GLN A 104 -20.68 22.44 4.54
C GLN A 104 -19.52 23.46 4.51
N LEU A 105 -19.24 24.13 5.64
CA LEU A 105 -18.13 25.07 5.79
C LEU A 105 -17.47 24.98 7.16
N GLY A 106 -16.16 24.69 7.18
CA GLY A 106 -15.36 24.67 8.41
C GLY A 106 -15.61 23.43 9.27
N HIS A 107 -15.74 23.61 10.58
CA HIS A 107 -15.86 22.51 11.54
C HIS A 107 -17.29 21.95 11.60
N PHE A 108 -17.39 20.64 11.72
CA PHE A 108 -18.64 19.94 12.03
C PHE A 108 -18.45 18.83 13.06
N PHE A 109 -19.55 18.48 13.71
CA PHE A 109 -19.68 17.30 14.56
C PHE A 109 -20.74 16.40 13.94
N GLY A 110 -20.50 15.09 13.94
CA GLY A 110 -21.36 14.08 13.34
C GLY A 110 -21.80 13.03 14.35
N ILE A 111 -22.99 12.48 14.14
CA ILE A 111 -23.42 11.20 14.73
C ILE A 111 -23.70 10.26 13.56
N HIS A 112 -23.04 9.11 13.54
CA HIS A 112 -23.19 8.12 12.47
C HIS A 112 -23.63 6.77 13.00
N ALA A 113 -24.39 6.07 12.17
CA ALA A 113 -24.56 4.63 12.26
C ALA A 113 -23.74 3.98 11.13
N LEU A 114 -23.29 2.75 11.32
CA LEU A 114 -22.64 1.98 10.28
C LEU A 114 -23.15 0.54 10.28
N GLY A 115 -23.25 -0.06 9.11
CA GLY A 115 -23.70 -1.44 8.98
C GLY A 115 -23.23 -2.05 7.68
N GLY A 116 -22.92 -3.34 7.72
CA GLY A 116 -22.40 -4.03 6.55
C GLY A 116 -22.23 -5.52 6.73
N VAL A 117 -21.91 -6.18 5.62
CA VAL A 117 -21.56 -7.60 5.57
C VAL A 117 -20.13 -7.71 5.10
N TYR A 118 -19.37 -8.59 5.74
CA TYR A 118 -17.98 -8.83 5.42
C TYR A 118 -17.71 -10.33 5.28
N ASN A 119 -16.75 -10.64 4.42
CA ASN A 119 -16.19 -11.95 4.21
C ASN A 119 -14.68 -11.77 4.09
N LEU A 120 -14.05 -11.96 5.23
CA LEU A 120 -12.64 -11.72 5.45
C LEU A 120 -11.94 -13.08 5.53
N ASN A 121 -10.91 -13.25 4.71
CA ASN A 121 -10.04 -14.41 4.76
C ASN A 121 -8.60 -13.96 4.68
N ARG A 122 -7.80 -14.26 5.71
CA ARG A 122 -6.34 -14.02 5.74
C ARG A 122 -5.98 -12.55 5.51
N MET A 123 -6.59 -11.66 6.30
CA MET A 123 -6.42 -10.21 6.17
C MET A 123 -6.17 -9.51 7.52
N TYR A 124 -5.17 -8.64 7.55
CA TYR A 124 -4.88 -7.73 8.67
C TYR A 124 -5.67 -6.44 8.48
N LEU A 125 -6.65 -6.20 9.36
CA LEU A 125 -7.39 -4.93 9.38
C LEU A 125 -6.64 -3.91 10.26
N PRO A 126 -6.66 -2.61 9.87
CA PRO A 126 -6.09 -1.55 10.68
C PRO A 126 -6.71 -1.53 12.08
N PHE A 127 -5.94 -1.08 13.08
CA PHE A 127 -6.36 -0.98 14.49
C PHE A 127 -6.69 -2.31 15.19
N ARG A 128 -6.25 -3.46 14.65
CA ARG A 128 -6.47 -4.80 15.23
C ARG A 128 -7.95 -5.13 15.50
N THR A 129 -8.86 -4.57 14.71
CA THR A 129 -10.31 -4.75 14.88
C THR A 129 -10.74 -6.22 14.81
N PHE A 130 -10.01 -7.06 14.09
CA PHE A 130 -10.13 -8.54 14.10
C PHE A 130 -8.74 -9.19 14.10
N PRO A 131 -8.20 -9.59 15.27
CA PRO A 131 -6.84 -10.15 15.37
C PRO A 131 -6.74 -11.64 14.94
N GLU A 132 -7.88 -12.34 14.77
CA GLU A 132 -7.93 -13.79 14.51
C GLU A 132 -8.28 -14.16 13.05
N THR A 133 -8.28 -13.21 12.12
CA THR A 133 -8.58 -13.41 10.68
C THR A 133 -7.45 -14.11 9.91
N ASN A 134 -6.33 -14.44 10.56
CA ASN A 134 -5.13 -14.99 9.93
C ASN A 134 -5.21 -16.49 9.63
N SER A 135 -5.97 -17.26 10.42
CA SER A 135 -6.06 -18.73 10.29
C SER A 135 -7.41 -19.23 9.79
N TYR A 136 -8.49 -18.47 10.02
CA TYR A 136 -9.86 -18.86 9.69
C TYR A 136 -10.53 -17.79 8.83
N ARG A 137 -11.43 -18.24 7.95
CA ARG A 137 -12.31 -17.34 7.21
C ARG A 137 -13.45 -16.92 8.13
N HIS A 138 -13.65 -15.61 8.23
CA HIS A 138 -14.75 -15.01 8.99
C HIS A 138 -15.74 -14.40 8.00
N GLU A 139 -16.97 -14.88 8.03
CA GLU A 139 -18.07 -14.30 7.28
C GLU A 139 -19.15 -13.88 8.26
N GLY A 140 -19.66 -12.67 8.10
CA GLY A 140 -20.53 -12.10 9.11
C GLY A 140 -21.07 -10.73 8.75
N TRP A 141 -21.80 -10.17 9.69
CA TRP A 141 -22.35 -8.84 9.59
C TRP A 141 -21.96 -8.03 10.83
N GLY A 142 -21.89 -6.72 10.67
CA GLY A 142 -21.62 -5.80 11.74
C GLY A 142 -22.56 -4.61 11.68
N VAL A 143 -22.90 -4.07 12.85
CA VAL A 143 -23.63 -2.82 13.01
C VAL A 143 -22.98 -2.03 14.14
N GLY A 144 -22.96 -0.71 14.00
CA GLY A 144 -22.34 0.16 14.98
C GLY A 144 -22.90 1.57 14.94
N ALA A 145 -22.50 2.34 15.93
CA ALA A 145 -22.81 3.76 16.02
C ALA A 145 -21.63 4.50 16.64
N GLY A 146 -21.47 5.76 16.28
CA GLY A 146 -20.37 6.59 16.76
C GLY A 146 -20.61 8.06 16.58
N VAL A 147 -19.63 8.82 17.02
CA VAL A 147 -19.55 10.27 16.82
C VAL A 147 -18.35 10.59 15.95
N ALA A 148 -18.45 11.68 15.21
CA ALA A 148 -17.41 12.14 14.31
C ALA A 148 -17.12 13.63 14.52
N TYR A 149 -15.90 14.01 14.20
CA TYR A 149 -15.48 15.40 14.07
C TYR A 149 -14.73 15.54 12.76
N GLY A 150 -15.01 16.64 12.05
CA GLY A 150 -14.32 16.91 10.80
C GLY A 150 -14.21 18.38 10.49
N TYR A 151 -13.38 18.65 9.49
CA TYR A 151 -13.15 19.98 8.96
C TYR A 151 -13.21 19.95 7.44
N ARG A 152 -13.90 20.92 6.86
CA ARG A 152 -14.03 21.08 5.41
C ARG A 152 -13.33 22.33 4.88
N TRP A 153 -12.46 22.12 3.89
CA TRP A 153 -11.81 23.14 3.08
C TRP A 153 -12.50 23.24 1.71
N ASN A 154 -13.09 24.40 1.41
CA ASN A 154 -13.61 24.68 0.07
C ASN A 154 -12.61 25.59 -0.66
N PHE A 155 -11.94 25.06 -1.68
CA PHE A 155 -10.94 25.81 -2.45
C PHE A 155 -11.48 26.34 -3.78
N SER A 156 -12.65 25.87 -4.24
CA SER A 156 -13.39 26.50 -5.35
C SER A 156 -14.91 26.46 -5.09
N GLU A 157 -15.71 26.97 -6.03
CA GLU A 157 -17.18 26.94 -5.93
C GLU A 157 -17.75 25.51 -5.98
N ARG A 158 -17.04 24.58 -6.64
CA ARG A 158 -17.49 23.20 -6.85
C ARG A 158 -16.66 22.17 -6.11
N TRP A 159 -15.41 22.47 -5.80
CA TRP A 159 -14.49 21.51 -5.21
C TRP A 159 -14.11 21.88 -3.78
N GLY A 160 -14.07 20.85 -2.96
CA GLY A 160 -13.56 20.92 -1.59
C GLY A 160 -12.92 19.60 -1.17
N MET A 161 -12.26 19.65 -0.03
CA MET A 161 -11.75 18.50 0.69
C MET A 161 -12.27 18.51 2.12
N GLU A 162 -12.41 17.33 2.71
CA GLU A 162 -12.84 17.17 4.09
C GLU A 162 -12.01 16.10 4.78
N GLY A 163 -11.46 16.47 5.93
CA GLY A 163 -10.79 15.53 6.83
C GLY A 163 -11.75 15.20 7.97
N GLU A 164 -11.91 13.91 8.26
CA GLU A 164 -12.85 13.44 9.27
C GLU A 164 -12.29 12.26 10.05
N ILE A 165 -12.52 12.27 11.36
CA ILE A 165 -12.23 11.16 12.25
C ILE A 165 -13.45 10.87 13.12
N GLY A 166 -13.75 9.59 13.31
CA GLY A 166 -14.89 9.13 14.08
C GLY A 166 -14.51 8.02 15.04
N PHE A 167 -15.14 8.03 16.21
CA PHE A 167 -14.96 7.05 17.27
C PHE A 167 -16.32 6.47 17.65
N GLY A 168 -16.40 5.17 17.89
CA GLY A 168 -17.67 4.52 18.16
C GLY A 168 -17.56 3.08 18.58
N TYR A 169 -18.72 2.44 18.60
CA TYR A 169 -18.91 1.05 18.99
C TYR A 169 -19.43 0.25 17.81
N ILE A 170 -18.90 -0.96 17.61
CA ILE A 170 -19.35 -1.91 16.60
C ILE A 170 -19.64 -3.25 17.27
N TYR A 171 -20.86 -3.74 17.04
CA TYR A 171 -21.26 -5.12 17.26
C TYR A 171 -21.05 -5.91 15.96
N ALA A 172 -20.32 -7.01 16.02
CA ALA A 172 -20.06 -7.87 14.87
C ALA A 172 -20.37 -9.33 15.20
N HIS A 173 -21.27 -9.94 14.45
CA HIS A 173 -21.51 -11.37 14.46
C HIS A 173 -20.73 -12.01 13.32
N TYR A 174 -20.02 -13.11 13.59
CA TYR A 174 -19.26 -13.84 12.57
C TYR A 174 -19.45 -15.36 12.72
N ASP A 175 -19.45 -16.03 11.58
CA ASP A 175 -19.27 -17.46 11.46
C ASP A 175 -17.81 -17.74 11.04
N ARG A 176 -17.16 -18.66 11.76
CA ARG A 176 -15.82 -19.16 11.48
C ARG A 176 -15.93 -20.38 10.57
N PHE A 177 -15.16 -20.38 9.49
CA PHE A 177 -15.08 -21.51 8.57
C PHE A 177 -13.67 -22.08 8.54
N CYS A 178 -13.57 -23.40 8.36
CA CYS A 178 -12.30 -24.10 8.13
C CYS A 178 -11.53 -23.46 6.95
N PRO A 179 -10.19 -23.31 7.06
CA PRO A 179 -9.39 -22.83 5.95
C PRO A 179 -9.44 -23.81 4.76
N VAL A 180 -10.10 -23.36 3.71
CA VAL A 180 -9.98 -23.74 2.28
C VAL A 180 -10.53 -25.11 1.84
N VAL A 181 -10.53 -26.19 2.63
CA VAL A 181 -10.92 -27.52 2.10
C VAL A 181 -12.37 -27.95 2.39
N CYS A 182 -12.89 -27.75 3.61
CA CYS A 182 -14.14 -28.42 4.00
C CYS A 182 -15.42 -27.57 3.86
N GLY A 183 -15.34 -26.24 3.75
CA GLY A 183 -16.53 -25.37 3.68
C GLY A 183 -17.46 -25.43 4.91
N GLU A 184 -17.15 -26.27 5.90
CA GLU A 184 -17.92 -26.47 7.12
C GLU A 184 -17.73 -25.31 8.10
N ARG A 185 -18.85 -24.92 8.73
CA ARG A 185 -18.91 -23.91 9.78
C ARG A 185 -18.35 -24.53 11.07
N LEU A 186 -17.26 -23.98 11.57
CA LEU A 186 -16.61 -24.41 12.81
C LEU A 186 -17.35 -23.91 14.05
N SER A 187 -17.67 -22.62 14.08
CA SER A 187 -18.33 -21.97 15.21
C SER A 187 -18.88 -20.61 14.81
N SER A 188 -19.86 -20.12 15.58
CA SER A 188 -20.39 -18.75 15.49
C SER A 188 -19.96 -17.96 16.73
N GLY A 189 -19.62 -16.69 16.57
CA GLY A 189 -19.20 -15.84 17.67
C GLY A 189 -19.63 -14.39 17.49
N VAL A 190 -19.54 -13.63 18.58
CA VAL A 190 -19.82 -12.20 18.61
C VAL A 190 -18.56 -11.45 19.04
N LYS A 191 -18.39 -10.24 18.51
CA LYS A 191 -17.33 -9.33 18.90
C LYS A 191 -17.87 -7.93 19.11
N HIS A 192 -17.43 -7.34 20.21
CA HIS A 192 -17.65 -5.94 20.53
C HIS A 192 -16.35 -5.18 20.31
N TYR A 193 -16.40 -4.13 19.51
CA TYR A 193 -15.27 -3.26 19.23
C TYR A 193 -15.60 -1.84 19.66
N ILE A 194 -14.69 -1.20 20.38
CA ILE A 194 -14.75 0.21 20.75
C ILE A 194 -13.45 0.83 20.24
N GLY A 195 -13.55 1.85 19.41
CA GLY A 195 -12.37 2.44 18.78
C GLY A 195 -12.68 3.41 17.66
N PRO A 196 -11.65 3.80 16.88
CA PRO A 196 -11.82 4.53 15.64
C PRO A 196 -12.77 3.78 14.69
N THR A 197 -13.92 4.37 14.38
CA THR A 197 -14.92 3.80 13.46
C THR A 197 -14.93 4.49 12.10
N LYS A 198 -14.27 5.65 11.98
CA LYS A 198 -14.16 6.38 10.73
C LYS A 198 -12.83 7.13 10.67
N ILE A 199 -12.16 7.06 9.53
CA ILE A 199 -11.07 7.97 9.15
C ILE A 199 -11.26 8.24 7.66
N ALA A 200 -11.40 9.49 7.28
CA ALA A 200 -11.68 9.87 5.90
C ALA A 200 -10.88 11.10 5.47
N LEU A 201 -10.42 11.03 4.23
CA LEU A 201 -9.99 12.19 3.46
C LEU A 201 -10.86 12.24 2.21
N ASN A 202 -11.94 13.01 2.28
CA ASN A 202 -12.95 13.07 1.23
C ASN A 202 -12.60 14.15 0.20
N LEU A 203 -12.59 13.77 -1.07
CA LEU A 203 -12.66 14.72 -2.18
C LEU A 203 -14.15 14.97 -2.51
N ILE A 204 -14.54 16.24 -2.59
CA ILE A 204 -15.93 16.65 -2.70
C ILE A 204 -16.17 17.44 -3.99
N TYR A 205 -17.22 17.07 -4.72
CA TYR A 205 -17.77 17.84 -5.83
C TYR A 205 -19.22 18.27 -5.56
N ARG A 206 -19.50 19.56 -5.72
CA ARG A 206 -20.80 20.18 -5.43
C ARG A 206 -21.64 20.42 -6.66
N PHE A 207 -22.91 20.02 -6.56
CA PHE A 207 -23.97 20.34 -7.50
C PHE A 207 -24.94 21.39 -6.92
N GLY A 208 -25.48 22.25 -7.79
CA GLY A 208 -26.64 23.08 -7.46
C GLY A 208 -26.39 24.52 -6.96
N ALA A 209 -25.15 24.95 -6.69
CA ALA A 209 -24.90 26.33 -6.25
C ALA A 209 -24.70 27.31 -7.42
N LYS A 210 -25.52 28.36 -7.52
CA LYS A 210 -25.11 29.66 -8.08
C LYS A 210 -24.44 30.48 -6.96
N ARG A 211 -23.23 31.00 -7.22
CA ARG A 211 -22.43 31.94 -6.42
C ARG A 211 -22.89 32.14 -4.96
N ARG A 212 -22.35 31.34 -4.02
CA ARG A 212 -22.25 31.79 -2.62
C ARG A 212 -21.17 32.87 -2.59
N LYS A 213 -21.54 34.14 -2.33
CA LYS A 213 -20.55 35.20 -2.08
C LYS A 213 -19.69 34.74 -0.89
N GLN A 214 -18.46 34.31 -1.16
CA GLN A 214 -17.45 34.17 -0.12
C GLN A 214 -17.37 35.52 0.60
N SER A 215 -17.71 35.55 1.89
CA SER A 215 -17.33 36.65 2.75
C SER A 215 -15.81 36.62 2.86
N ARG A 216 -15.15 37.35 1.95
CA ARG A 216 -13.75 37.73 2.13
C ARG A 216 -13.67 38.41 3.49
N ILE A 217 -12.90 37.83 4.41
CA ILE A 217 -12.39 38.58 5.55
C ILE A 217 -11.64 39.76 4.93
N ALA A 218 -12.18 40.96 5.07
CA ALA A 218 -11.55 42.18 4.60
C ALA A 218 -10.20 42.32 5.31
N ARG A 219 -9.11 41.95 4.65
CA ARG A 219 -7.81 42.55 4.97
C ARG A 219 -7.94 44.00 4.56
N GLY A 220 -7.93 44.90 5.54
CA GLY A 220 -8.00 46.34 5.32
C GLY A 220 -6.96 46.75 4.28
N GLU A 221 -7.42 47.46 3.26
CA GLU A 221 -6.56 48.11 2.29
C GLU A 221 -5.77 49.21 3.01
N VAL A 222 -4.46 49.01 3.14
CA VAL A 222 -3.55 50.11 3.41
C VAL A 222 -3.35 50.84 2.09
N GLY A 223 -3.96 52.02 1.97
CA GLY A 223 -3.87 52.86 0.78
C GLY A 223 -2.44 53.29 0.49
N PHE A 224 -1.91 52.89 -0.66
CA PHE A 224 -0.67 53.44 -1.20
C PHE A 224 -0.99 54.62 -2.12
N ILE A 225 -0.48 55.79 -1.74
CA ILE A 225 -0.50 57.01 -2.53
C ILE A 225 0.30 56.78 -3.81
N SER A 226 -0.33 56.96 -4.97
CA SER A 226 0.34 56.94 -6.27
C SER A 226 1.11 58.24 -6.52
N ARG A 227 2.38 58.11 -6.91
CA ARG A 227 3.19 59.20 -7.49
C ARG A 227 3.51 58.89 -8.97
N PRO A 228 3.64 59.92 -9.83
CA PRO A 228 3.54 59.76 -11.27
C PRO A 228 4.82 59.23 -11.92
N VAL A 229 4.59 58.51 -13.01
CA VAL A 229 5.53 57.86 -13.91
C VAL A 229 6.49 58.87 -14.56
N ARG A 230 7.79 58.55 -14.61
CA ARG A 230 8.72 59.07 -15.63
C ARG A 230 9.15 57.93 -16.55
N ARG A 231 8.82 58.04 -17.84
CA ARG A 231 9.36 57.22 -18.93
C ARG A 231 10.83 57.60 -19.16
N GLY A 232 11.69 56.59 -19.27
CA GLY A 232 12.98 56.69 -19.94
C GLY A 232 13.06 55.57 -20.98
N LEU A 233 12.97 55.93 -22.26
CA LEU A 233 13.32 55.06 -23.39
C LEU A 233 14.81 54.70 -23.32
N ARG A 234 15.18 53.44 -23.56
CA ARG A 234 16.47 53.08 -24.16
C ARG A 234 16.31 51.87 -25.09
N ASP A 235 16.34 52.21 -26.37
CA ASP A 235 16.92 51.55 -27.55
C ASP A 235 17.25 50.05 -27.49
N THR A 236 16.60 49.33 -28.39
CA THR A 236 16.95 47.98 -28.83
C THR A 236 18.07 48.07 -29.87
N LEU A 237 19.22 47.45 -29.60
CA LEU A 237 20.29 47.26 -30.57
C LEU A 237 20.37 45.76 -30.93
N TYR A 238 20.13 45.42 -32.20
CA TYR A 238 20.34 44.09 -32.74
C TYR A 238 21.83 43.88 -33.09
N ILE A 239 22.45 42.82 -32.58
CA ILE A 239 23.74 42.30 -33.09
C ILE A 239 23.65 40.78 -33.27
N ARG A 240 23.56 40.41 -34.56
CA ARG A 240 24.01 39.24 -35.32
C ARG A 240 24.42 37.93 -34.63
N ASP A 241 23.79 36.86 -35.12
CA ASP A 241 24.35 35.59 -35.63
C ASP A 241 25.54 34.96 -34.88
N THR A 242 25.23 34.08 -33.93
CA THR A 242 26.11 32.97 -33.57
C THR A 242 25.61 31.72 -34.26
N ILE A 243 26.24 31.35 -35.38
CA ILE A 243 26.14 29.99 -35.92
C ILE A 243 26.80 29.07 -34.88
N VAL A 244 25.99 28.28 -34.17
CA VAL A 244 26.51 27.17 -33.38
C VAL A 244 26.82 26.06 -34.37
N VAL A 245 28.07 25.97 -34.82
CA VAL A 245 28.60 24.73 -35.39
C VAL A 245 28.64 23.73 -34.24
N ARG A 246 27.61 22.91 -34.12
CA ARG A 246 27.72 21.65 -33.40
C ARG A 246 28.50 20.73 -34.32
N ASP A 247 29.78 20.54 -34.04
CA ASP A 247 30.46 19.32 -34.43
C ASP A 247 29.70 18.17 -33.77
N THR A 248 28.73 17.63 -34.51
CA THR A 248 28.13 16.35 -34.19
C THR A 248 29.20 15.35 -34.57
N ILE A 249 30.10 15.06 -33.63
CA ILE A 249 30.80 13.79 -33.67
C ILE A 249 29.68 12.76 -33.46
N GLU A 250 29.19 12.21 -34.57
CA GLU A 250 28.47 10.95 -34.55
C GLU A 250 29.45 9.93 -33.97
N ARG A 251 29.47 9.81 -32.64
CA ARG A 251 29.91 8.57 -32.03
C ARG A 251 28.95 7.53 -32.56
N SER A 252 29.44 6.70 -33.48
CA SER A 252 28.79 5.45 -33.83
C SER A 252 28.30 4.84 -32.52
N VAL A 253 26.99 4.78 -32.33
CA VAL A 253 26.40 4.01 -31.25
C VAL A 253 26.80 2.58 -31.58
N SER A 254 27.92 2.14 -31.00
CA SER A 254 28.33 0.75 -31.02
C SER A 254 27.10 -0.03 -30.58
N GLN A 255 26.73 -1.04 -31.36
CA GLN A 255 25.60 -1.92 -31.09
C GLN A 255 25.54 -2.26 -29.60
N PRO A 256 24.34 -2.37 -28.98
CA PRO A 256 24.25 -2.71 -27.57
C PRO A 256 24.99 -4.02 -27.32
N THR A 257 26.20 -3.92 -26.76
CA THR A 257 27.00 -5.09 -26.41
C THR A 257 26.19 -5.86 -25.39
N ALA A 258 25.74 -7.07 -25.74
CA ALA A 258 24.86 -7.85 -24.89
C ALA A 258 25.56 -8.11 -23.54
N VAL A 259 25.08 -7.43 -22.49
CA VAL A 259 25.54 -7.66 -21.12
C VAL A 259 25.09 -9.05 -20.70
N ARG A 260 26.04 -9.87 -20.27
CA ARG A 260 25.81 -11.22 -19.74
C ARG A 260 25.95 -11.18 -18.22
N ASN A 261 25.15 -12.00 -17.54
CA ASN A 261 25.20 -12.20 -16.10
C ASN A 261 25.60 -13.65 -15.84
N GLU A 262 26.65 -13.86 -15.04
CA GLU A 262 26.99 -15.18 -14.51
C GLU A 262 26.93 -15.19 -12.99
N LYS A 263 26.41 -16.28 -12.44
CA LYS A 263 26.11 -16.40 -11.01
C LYS A 263 26.70 -17.68 -10.44
N LEU A 264 27.43 -17.53 -9.34
CA LEU A 264 27.96 -18.61 -8.50
C LEU A 264 27.34 -18.50 -7.10
N THR A 265 26.74 -19.59 -6.61
CA THR A 265 26.21 -19.65 -5.24
C THR A 265 27.13 -20.50 -4.38
N LEU A 266 27.63 -19.91 -3.31
CA LEU A 266 28.51 -20.54 -2.33
C LEU A 266 27.73 -20.92 -1.08
N HIS A 267 27.94 -22.13 -0.58
CA HIS A 267 27.32 -22.62 0.66
C HIS A 267 28.37 -22.77 1.75
N LEU A 268 28.77 -21.62 2.32
CA LEU A 268 29.72 -21.60 3.42
C LEU A 268 29.05 -21.99 4.73
N GLN A 269 29.68 -22.88 5.48
CA GLN A 269 29.24 -23.32 6.79
C GLN A 269 29.74 -22.34 7.87
N TYR A 270 28.85 -21.99 8.79
CA TYR A 270 29.11 -21.08 9.90
C TYR A 270 28.61 -21.71 11.20
N SER A 271 29.28 -21.40 12.31
CA SER A 271 28.67 -21.58 13.64
C SER A 271 27.40 -20.73 13.77
N VAL A 272 26.44 -21.19 14.57
CA VAL A 272 25.20 -20.45 14.82
C VAL A 272 25.55 -19.04 15.35
N GLY A 273 25.00 -18.02 14.69
CA GLY A 273 25.22 -16.62 15.04
C GLY A 273 26.60 -16.05 14.70
N SER A 274 27.48 -16.80 14.03
CA SER A 274 28.80 -16.33 13.57
C SER A 274 28.76 -15.86 12.12
N SER A 275 29.48 -14.77 11.84
CA SER A 275 29.80 -14.31 10.47
C SER A 275 31.12 -14.87 9.94
N VAL A 276 31.90 -15.56 10.78
CA VAL A 276 33.18 -16.18 10.40
C VAL A 276 32.93 -17.60 9.89
N PRO A 277 33.31 -17.93 8.64
CA PRO A 277 33.14 -19.27 8.10
C PRO A 277 34.03 -20.28 8.84
N LEU A 278 33.53 -21.50 9.01
CA LEU A 278 34.29 -22.61 9.58
C LEU A 278 35.52 -22.94 8.74
N GLN A 279 36.61 -23.31 9.39
CA GLN A 279 37.81 -23.81 8.71
C GLN A 279 37.68 -25.33 8.48
N ASN A 280 36.98 -25.71 7.41
CA ASN A 280 36.81 -27.10 7.00
C ASN A 280 37.04 -27.28 5.49
N SER A 281 37.15 -28.55 5.05
CA SER A 281 37.39 -28.92 3.66
C SER A 281 36.30 -28.44 2.72
N GLU A 282 35.05 -28.43 3.17
CA GLU A 282 33.88 -27.99 2.40
C GLU A 282 33.97 -26.50 2.07
N ASN A 283 34.20 -25.65 3.07
CA ASN A 283 34.35 -24.21 2.86
C ASN A 283 35.59 -23.88 2.02
N GLN A 284 36.68 -24.62 2.20
CA GLN A 284 37.87 -24.47 1.35
C GLN A 284 37.56 -24.79 -0.12
N ALA A 285 36.77 -25.84 -0.37
CA ALA A 285 36.36 -26.21 -1.73
C ALA A 285 35.45 -25.15 -2.37
N GLU A 286 34.51 -24.57 -1.61
CA GLU A 286 33.63 -23.47 -2.04
C GLU A 286 34.44 -22.20 -2.39
N LEU A 287 35.38 -21.79 -1.52
CA LEU A 287 36.27 -20.65 -1.78
C LEU A 287 37.22 -20.90 -2.96
N ALA A 288 37.67 -22.14 -3.16
CA ALA A 288 38.43 -22.53 -4.33
C ALA A 288 37.57 -22.51 -5.61
N ALA A 289 36.28 -22.84 -5.53
CA ALA A 289 35.34 -22.69 -6.65
C ALA A 289 35.14 -21.22 -7.02
N LEU A 290 34.97 -20.34 -6.04
CA LEU A 290 34.95 -18.88 -6.25
C LEU A 290 36.23 -18.40 -6.94
N SER A 291 37.39 -18.82 -6.44
CA SER A 291 38.68 -18.43 -7.03
C SER A 291 38.80 -18.88 -8.48
N ARG A 292 38.41 -20.12 -8.81
CA ARG A 292 38.42 -20.63 -10.19
C ARG A 292 37.44 -19.88 -11.09
N PHE A 293 36.26 -19.56 -10.57
CA PHE A 293 35.23 -18.81 -11.30
C PHE A 293 35.73 -17.44 -11.74
N VAL A 294 36.37 -16.70 -10.82
CA VAL A 294 36.91 -15.36 -11.08
C VAL A 294 38.13 -15.43 -11.99
N GLU A 295 39.04 -16.36 -11.75
CA GLU A 295 40.25 -16.53 -12.57
C GLU A 295 39.92 -16.89 -14.02
N ARG A 296 38.87 -17.68 -14.27
CA ARG A 296 38.38 -17.95 -15.63
C ARG A 296 37.99 -16.64 -16.33
N MET A 297 37.21 -15.79 -15.67
CA MET A 297 36.75 -14.52 -16.22
C MET A 297 37.91 -13.55 -16.46
N ARG A 298 38.90 -13.55 -15.57
CA ARG A 298 40.08 -12.68 -15.66
C ARG A 298 41.05 -13.08 -16.77
N ARG A 299 41.21 -14.38 -17.02
CA ARG A 299 42.12 -14.89 -18.06
C ARG A 299 41.60 -14.65 -19.46
N ASP A 300 40.29 -14.52 -19.61
CA ASP A 300 39.67 -14.22 -20.88
C ASP A 300 39.75 -12.71 -21.18
N THR A 301 40.69 -12.34 -22.05
CA THR A 301 40.89 -10.95 -22.49
C THR A 301 39.70 -10.37 -23.25
N THR A 302 38.75 -11.21 -23.71
CA THR A 302 37.52 -10.76 -24.35
C THR A 302 36.48 -10.30 -23.34
N ILE A 303 36.60 -10.68 -22.06
CA ILE A 303 35.63 -10.38 -21.02
C ILE A 303 35.96 -9.06 -20.34
N VAL A 304 34.97 -8.16 -20.27
CA VAL A 304 35.02 -6.92 -19.47
C VAL A 304 34.00 -7.02 -18.37
N ILE A 305 34.47 -7.05 -17.13
CA ILE A 305 33.64 -7.07 -15.93
C ILE A 305 33.17 -5.66 -15.61
N HIS A 306 31.87 -5.51 -15.35
CA HIS A 306 31.24 -4.23 -15.00
C HIS A 306 30.84 -4.16 -13.53
N ASP A 307 30.32 -5.25 -12.97
CA ASP A 307 29.79 -5.31 -11.60
C ASP A 307 30.08 -6.69 -11.01
N ILE A 308 30.50 -6.72 -9.74
CA ILE A 308 30.63 -7.95 -8.95
C ILE A 308 29.80 -7.77 -7.70
N ARG A 309 28.73 -8.55 -7.56
CA ARG A 309 27.83 -8.47 -6.42
C ARG A 309 28.00 -9.68 -5.53
N ILE A 310 28.23 -9.44 -4.24
CA ILE A 310 28.25 -10.46 -3.19
C ILE A 310 27.05 -10.21 -2.27
N ILE A 311 26.08 -11.11 -2.34
CA ILE A 311 24.85 -11.05 -1.55
C ILE A 311 24.87 -12.13 -0.48
N GLY A 312 24.73 -11.73 0.77
CA GLY A 312 24.65 -12.65 1.90
C GLY A 312 23.23 -12.95 2.32
N TYR A 313 23.00 -14.20 2.69
CA TYR A 313 21.73 -14.70 3.18
C TYR A 313 21.88 -15.45 4.52
N CYS A 314 20.80 -15.46 5.30
CA CYS A 314 20.69 -16.14 6.58
C CYS A 314 19.53 -17.13 6.58
N SER A 315 19.63 -18.10 7.49
CA SER A 315 18.49 -18.91 7.90
C SER A 315 17.45 -18.07 8.64
N ILE A 316 16.23 -18.59 8.72
CA ILE A 316 15.07 -17.96 9.37
C ILE A 316 15.15 -18.26 10.86
N GLU A 317 16.08 -17.59 11.55
CA GLU A 317 16.31 -17.77 12.98
C GLU A 317 16.69 -16.42 13.61
N GLY A 318 15.92 -15.95 14.59
CA GLY A 318 16.26 -14.75 15.34
C GLY A 318 15.65 -13.48 14.76
N THR A 319 16.01 -12.31 15.30
CA THR A 319 15.32 -11.07 14.90
C THR A 319 15.74 -10.61 13.50
N ALA A 320 14.82 -10.01 12.76
CA ALA A 320 15.13 -9.51 11.42
C ALA A 320 16.30 -8.50 11.39
N ALA A 321 16.43 -7.65 12.42
CA ALA A 321 17.55 -6.72 12.54
C ALA A 321 18.89 -7.47 12.72
N TYR A 322 18.89 -8.53 13.53
CA TYR A 322 20.05 -9.39 13.72
C TYR A 322 20.42 -10.13 12.43
N ASN A 323 19.44 -10.72 11.74
CA ASN A 323 19.67 -11.47 10.50
C ASN A 323 20.15 -10.59 9.35
N ASN A 324 19.62 -9.38 9.22
CA ASN A 324 20.11 -8.39 8.25
C ASN A 324 21.59 -8.08 8.49
N LYS A 325 21.96 -7.72 9.72
CA LYS A 325 23.36 -7.45 10.10
C LYS A 325 24.26 -8.66 9.85
N LEU A 326 23.86 -9.84 10.31
CA LEU A 326 24.62 -11.07 10.18
C LEU A 326 24.85 -11.46 8.71
N SER A 327 23.83 -11.30 7.86
CA SER A 327 23.92 -11.60 6.43
C SER A 327 24.92 -10.67 5.71
N TYR A 328 24.92 -9.39 6.07
CA TYR A 328 25.87 -8.40 5.55
C TYR A 328 27.30 -8.71 6.00
N GLU A 329 27.52 -8.99 7.29
CA GLU A 329 28.85 -9.31 7.81
C GLU A 329 29.46 -10.57 7.16
N ARG A 330 28.63 -11.58 6.87
CA ARG A 330 29.07 -12.78 6.13
C ARG A 330 29.45 -12.46 4.69
N ALA A 331 28.65 -11.65 4.00
CA ALA A 331 28.95 -11.19 2.64
C ALA A 331 30.25 -10.38 2.61
N GLN A 332 30.43 -9.50 3.60
CA GLN A 332 31.64 -8.69 3.77
C GLN A 332 32.87 -9.57 4.00
N GLY A 333 32.79 -10.63 4.80
CA GLY A 333 33.92 -11.54 4.99
C GLY A 333 34.39 -12.22 3.69
N VAL A 334 33.46 -12.56 2.79
CA VAL A 334 33.79 -13.08 1.45
C VAL A 334 34.35 -11.97 0.55
N ALA A 335 33.81 -10.76 0.66
CA ALA A 335 34.32 -9.59 -0.05
C ALA A 335 35.76 -9.25 0.37
N ASP A 336 36.10 -9.34 1.64
CA ASP A 336 37.45 -9.11 2.16
C ASP A 336 38.44 -10.17 1.65
N TYR A 337 38.03 -11.44 1.66
CA TYR A 337 38.79 -12.52 1.03
C TYR A 337 39.03 -12.25 -0.46
N PHE A 338 38.00 -11.78 -1.17
CA PHE A 338 38.07 -11.43 -2.58
C PHE A 338 39.03 -10.26 -2.83
N MET A 339 38.92 -9.18 -2.06
CA MET A 339 39.75 -7.97 -2.18
C MET A 339 41.22 -8.25 -1.89
N GLN A 340 41.51 -9.13 -0.92
CA GLN A 340 42.89 -9.55 -0.63
C GLN A 340 43.52 -10.30 -1.81
N ARG A 341 42.72 -11.07 -2.56
CA ARG A 341 43.19 -11.90 -3.67
C ARG A 341 43.21 -11.16 -5.01
N TYR A 342 42.24 -10.26 -5.22
CA TYR A 342 41.99 -9.54 -6.47
C TYR A 342 41.82 -8.03 -6.22
N PRO A 343 42.85 -7.33 -5.71
CA PRO A 343 42.74 -5.92 -5.33
C PRO A 343 42.30 -5.01 -6.49
N GLN A 344 42.65 -5.36 -7.73
CA GLN A 344 42.28 -4.63 -8.94
C GLN A 344 40.78 -4.67 -9.28
N LEU A 345 40.01 -5.57 -8.66
CA LEU A 345 38.56 -5.69 -8.87
C LEU A 345 37.76 -5.07 -7.72
N SER A 346 38.43 -4.47 -6.72
CA SER A 346 37.79 -3.93 -5.52
C SER A 346 36.78 -2.81 -5.83
N GLU A 347 37.07 -1.97 -6.82
CA GLU A 347 36.18 -0.85 -7.21
C GLU A 347 34.86 -1.32 -7.85
N LEU A 348 34.82 -2.56 -8.36
CA LEU A 348 33.63 -3.14 -8.99
C LEU A 348 32.77 -3.94 -8.01
N LEU A 349 33.18 -4.01 -6.74
CA LEU A 349 32.61 -4.90 -5.75
C LEU A 349 31.47 -4.23 -4.97
N HIS A 350 30.29 -4.85 -5.01
CA HIS A 350 29.11 -4.44 -4.28
C HIS A 350 28.68 -5.53 -3.29
N VAL A 351 28.58 -5.17 -2.01
CA VAL A 351 28.23 -6.10 -0.94
C VAL A 351 26.84 -5.76 -0.40
N GLU A 352 25.97 -6.78 -0.31
CA GLU A 352 24.61 -6.63 0.20
C GLU A 352 24.27 -7.74 1.21
N GLY A 353 23.59 -7.39 2.30
CA GLY A 353 22.96 -8.36 3.21
C GLY A 353 21.45 -8.40 2.99
N ARG A 354 20.89 -9.55 2.64
CA ARG A 354 19.45 -9.72 2.38
C ARG A 354 18.66 -10.21 3.58
N GLY A 355 19.32 -10.57 4.67
CA GLY A 355 18.69 -11.20 5.82
C GLY A 355 18.23 -12.61 5.50
N GLU A 356 17.02 -12.95 5.92
CA GLU A 356 16.46 -14.30 5.82
C GLU A 356 16.13 -14.70 4.37
N ASP A 357 16.62 -15.88 3.94
CA ASP A 357 16.38 -16.39 2.58
C ASP A 357 15.01 -17.07 2.42
N TRP A 358 13.97 -16.25 2.38
CA TRP A 358 12.60 -16.73 2.18
C TRP A 358 12.38 -17.35 0.79
N ASP A 359 13.05 -16.84 -0.23
CA ASP A 359 12.96 -17.40 -1.59
C ASP A 359 13.73 -18.71 -1.70
N GLY A 360 14.93 -18.77 -1.12
CA GLY A 360 15.72 -20.00 -1.00
C GLY A 360 14.99 -21.09 -0.20
N LEU A 361 14.23 -20.71 0.83
CA LEU A 361 13.38 -21.66 1.57
C LEU A 361 12.37 -22.33 0.63
N LEU A 362 11.67 -21.57 -0.22
CA LEU A 362 10.69 -22.15 -1.16
C LEU A 362 11.34 -23.14 -2.13
N VAL A 363 12.54 -22.85 -2.61
CA VAL A 363 13.30 -23.76 -3.46
C VAL A 363 13.72 -25.01 -2.69
N ALA A 364 14.24 -24.85 -1.47
CA ALA A 364 14.72 -25.96 -0.65
C ALA A 364 13.58 -26.89 -0.18
N LEU A 365 12.40 -26.34 0.10
CA LEU A 365 11.22 -27.12 0.50
C LEU A 365 10.87 -28.20 -0.52
N SER A 366 11.03 -27.93 -1.82
CA SER A 366 10.75 -28.88 -2.90
C SER A 366 11.60 -30.16 -2.81
N LYS A 367 12.80 -30.06 -2.21
CA LYS A 367 13.79 -31.14 -2.11
C LYS A 367 13.57 -32.05 -0.90
N VAL A 368 12.75 -31.64 0.08
CA VAL A 368 12.54 -32.40 1.32
C VAL A 368 11.38 -33.40 1.18
N PRO A 369 11.63 -34.72 1.06
CA PRO A 369 10.57 -35.70 0.90
C PRO A 369 9.67 -35.78 2.14
N ASN A 370 8.38 -36.04 1.92
CA ASN A 370 7.38 -36.27 2.97
C ASN A 370 7.36 -35.18 4.06
N LEU A 371 7.53 -33.92 3.66
CA LEU A 371 7.43 -32.80 4.59
C LEU A 371 5.95 -32.57 4.96
N ALA A 372 5.61 -32.89 6.21
CA ALA A 372 4.30 -32.59 6.76
C ALA A 372 3.99 -31.09 6.58
N GLU A 373 2.78 -30.81 6.11
CA GLU A 373 2.29 -29.44 5.94
C GLU A 373 3.13 -28.55 5.01
N ARG A 374 3.90 -29.15 4.08
CA ARG A 374 4.65 -28.42 3.04
C ARG A 374 3.81 -27.31 2.38
N THR A 375 2.59 -27.65 1.98
CA THR A 375 1.67 -26.70 1.35
C THR A 375 1.34 -25.50 2.25
N TYR A 376 1.24 -25.71 3.58
CA TYR A 376 1.02 -24.62 4.55
C TYR A 376 2.28 -23.79 4.78
N ILE A 377 3.45 -24.43 4.84
CA ILE A 377 4.74 -23.74 4.95
C ILE A 377 4.95 -22.83 3.73
N GLU A 378 4.83 -23.37 2.51
CA GLU A 378 4.92 -22.59 1.27
C GLU A 378 3.89 -21.45 1.23
N TYR A 379 2.68 -21.72 1.73
CA TYR A 379 1.63 -20.71 1.85
C TYR A 379 2.05 -19.57 2.79
N ILE A 380 2.56 -19.86 3.99
CA ILE A 380 2.99 -18.84 4.95
C ILE A 380 4.11 -17.98 4.35
N VAL A 381 5.11 -18.62 3.73
CA VAL A 381 6.25 -17.91 3.13
C VAL A 381 5.82 -16.98 2.00
N ARG A 382 4.89 -17.41 1.14
CA ARG A 382 4.41 -16.60 0.01
C ARG A 382 3.40 -15.52 0.39
N ASN A 383 2.69 -15.66 1.51
CA ASN A 383 1.47 -14.89 1.79
C ASN A 383 1.43 -14.21 3.16
N VAL A 384 2.51 -14.19 3.95
CA VAL A 384 2.58 -13.38 5.18
C VAL A 384 3.74 -12.42 5.00
N GLY A 385 3.62 -11.12 5.32
CA GLY A 385 4.78 -10.22 5.24
C GLY A 385 5.92 -10.70 6.15
N VAL A 386 7.18 -10.52 5.74
CA VAL A 386 8.36 -10.92 6.55
C VAL A 386 8.25 -10.37 7.98
N TYR A 387 7.89 -9.09 8.10
CA TYR A 387 7.73 -8.39 9.37
C TYR A 387 6.35 -8.55 10.04
N GLU A 388 5.43 -9.31 9.44
CA GLU A 388 4.07 -9.51 9.93
C GLU A 388 3.93 -10.77 10.82
N GLY A 389 5.05 -11.32 11.28
CA GLY A 389 5.10 -12.53 12.10
C GLY A 389 5.13 -13.83 11.28
N ARG A 390 5.67 -13.79 10.05
CA ARG A 390 5.86 -14.96 9.19
C ARG A 390 6.62 -16.11 9.88
N GLU A 391 7.75 -15.79 10.51
CA GLU A 391 8.56 -16.76 11.30
C GLU A 391 7.73 -17.34 12.45
N ARG A 392 7.06 -16.49 13.24
CA ARG A 392 6.19 -16.94 14.34
C ARG A 392 5.10 -17.89 13.87
N MET A 393 4.46 -17.62 12.74
CA MET A 393 3.44 -18.51 12.18
C MET A 393 4.01 -19.86 11.76
N LEU A 394 5.25 -19.91 11.26
CA LEU A 394 5.95 -21.16 10.99
C LEU A 394 6.28 -21.92 12.27
N MET A 395 6.71 -21.22 13.32
CA MET A 395 7.03 -21.81 14.62
C MET A 395 5.79 -22.38 15.34
N GLU A 396 4.62 -21.74 15.18
CA GLU A 396 3.37 -22.18 15.81
C GLU A 396 2.68 -23.32 15.04
N LEU A 397 3.01 -23.50 13.74
CA LEU A 397 2.40 -24.49 12.86
C LEU A 397 2.56 -25.91 13.44
N SER A 398 1.43 -26.55 13.75
CA SER A 398 1.35 -27.90 14.34
C SER A 398 2.32 -28.13 15.51
N GLY A 399 2.34 -27.18 16.44
CA GLY A 399 3.19 -27.26 17.63
C GLY A 399 4.69 -27.15 17.32
N GLY A 400 5.04 -26.56 16.18
CA GLY A 400 6.41 -26.33 15.72
C GLY A 400 7.14 -27.57 15.23
N VAL A 401 6.43 -28.70 15.02
CA VAL A 401 7.04 -29.93 14.48
C VAL A 401 7.68 -29.68 13.11
N PRO A 402 6.99 -29.03 12.14
CA PRO A 402 7.59 -28.77 10.84
C PRO A 402 8.78 -27.80 10.94
N TYR A 403 8.67 -26.76 11.77
CA TYR A 403 9.74 -25.78 11.98
C TYR A 403 11.04 -26.42 12.49
N ARG A 404 10.95 -27.29 13.52
CA ARG A 404 12.12 -28.01 14.05
C ARG A 404 12.80 -28.89 13.00
N ARG A 405 12.01 -29.51 12.11
CA ARG A 405 12.56 -30.30 11.00
C ARG A 405 13.26 -29.42 9.97
N LEU A 406 12.66 -28.28 9.60
CA LEU A 406 13.30 -27.29 8.72
C LEU A 406 14.61 -26.76 9.27
N MET A 407 14.67 -26.53 10.59
CA MET A 407 15.87 -26.06 11.28
C MET A 407 17.07 -27.00 11.10
N VAL A 408 16.82 -28.31 11.01
CA VAL A 408 17.86 -29.33 10.84
C VAL A 408 18.15 -29.62 9.36
N GLU A 409 17.11 -29.82 8.55
CA GLU A 409 17.25 -30.34 7.17
C GLU A 409 17.43 -29.22 6.12
N VAL A 410 16.91 -28.02 6.38
CA VAL A 410 16.77 -26.95 5.37
C VAL A 410 17.57 -25.69 5.71
N PHE A 411 17.45 -25.18 6.93
CA PHE A 411 18.06 -23.91 7.33
C PHE A 411 19.58 -23.83 7.10
N PRO A 412 20.37 -24.90 7.28
CA PRO A 412 21.79 -24.87 6.93
C PRO A 412 22.05 -24.47 5.46
N GLN A 413 21.17 -24.86 4.53
CA GLN A 413 21.30 -24.54 3.09
C GLN A 413 20.94 -23.09 2.77
N LEU A 414 20.16 -22.42 3.64
CA LEU A 414 19.77 -21.02 3.47
C LEU A 414 20.89 -20.05 3.86
N ARG A 415 21.89 -20.53 4.61
CA ARG A 415 23.07 -19.77 5.01
C ARG A 415 24.06 -19.71 3.85
N ARG A 416 23.66 -19.06 2.74
CA ARG A 416 24.43 -19.03 1.49
C ARG A 416 24.91 -17.62 1.14
N ILE A 417 25.99 -17.57 0.36
CA ILE A 417 26.51 -16.36 -0.26
C ILE A 417 26.32 -16.50 -1.76
N GLU A 418 25.76 -15.50 -2.39
CA GLU A 418 25.58 -15.44 -3.83
C GLU A 418 26.55 -14.43 -4.42
N CYS A 419 27.42 -14.88 -5.31
CA CYS A 419 28.32 -14.05 -6.07
C CYS A 419 27.83 -13.99 -7.52
N SER A 420 27.48 -12.81 -8.02
CA SER A 420 27.12 -12.60 -9.43
C SER A 420 28.05 -11.59 -10.08
N ILE A 421 28.43 -11.86 -11.31
CA ILE A 421 29.32 -11.00 -12.11
C ILE A 421 28.57 -10.61 -13.39
N ASP A 422 28.41 -9.30 -13.59
CA ASP A 422 27.93 -8.74 -14.84
C ASP A 422 29.12 -8.37 -15.72
N TYR A 423 29.09 -8.82 -16.98
CA TYR A 423 30.18 -8.61 -17.91
C TYR A 423 29.70 -8.51 -19.36
N THR A 424 30.55 -7.99 -20.23
CA THR A 424 30.36 -8.02 -21.68
C THR A 424 31.49 -8.77 -22.35
N ILE A 425 31.21 -9.44 -23.45
CA ILE A 425 32.21 -10.06 -24.31
C ILE A 425 32.51 -9.08 -25.45
N ARG A 426 33.77 -8.67 -25.58
CA ARG A 426 34.28 -7.92 -26.73
C ARG A 426 34.52 -8.91 -27.87
N GLU A 427 33.98 -8.60 -29.04
CA GLU A 427 34.27 -9.34 -30.28
C GLU A 427 35.71 -9.12 -30.77
#